data_AF-A0A1D6MN36-F1
#
_entry.id   AF-A0A1D6MN36-F1
#
_cell.length_a   1.000
_cell.length_b   1.000
_cell.length_c   1.000
_cell.angle_alpha   90.00
_cell.angle_beta   90.00
_cell.angle_gamma   90.00
#
_symmetry.space_group_name_H-M   'P 1'
#
loop_
_entity.id
_entity.type
_entity.pdbx_description
1 polymer ?
#
loop_
_entity_poly.entity_id
_entity_poly.type
_entity_poly.pdbx_seq_one_letter_code
_entity_poly.pdbx_strand_id
1 'polypeptide(L)'
;MPFGSKAKAYSDSKSPTYLMAKQALADFVVLLTDLKRNLSAEGSPVVLFGGSYGGMLAAWMRLKYPHIAIGVLHHQLRSYSLRTLFLLLYSMISYLMILGTLKTSGDLSDWLSSAYSYLAMVDYPLPLEFLRPLPANPIKEVCGNIDSQPKGTGTLERIYAGVNVYYNYTDIVDCFDLNDDPHGMGGWD
;
A
#
# COMPACT_ATOMS: atom_id res chain seq x y z
N MET A 1 15.92 -4.35 -12.87
CA MET A 1 15.88 -2.88 -12.89
C MET A 1 16.97 -2.37 -13.81
N PRO A 2 16.72 -1.35 -14.67
CA PRO A 2 17.68 -0.84 -15.64
C PRO A 2 18.97 -0.26 -15.03
N PHE A 3 18.95 0.06 -13.74
CA PHE A 3 20.10 0.63 -13.00
C PHE A 3 20.81 -0.37 -12.07
N GLY A 4 20.57 -1.68 -12.23
CA GLY A 4 21.19 -2.72 -11.40
C GLY A 4 20.44 -2.99 -10.09
N SER A 5 21.16 -3.21 -8.98
CA SER A 5 20.58 -3.49 -7.67
C SER A 5 19.90 -2.25 -7.06
N LYS A 6 18.99 -2.43 -6.08
CA LYS A 6 18.36 -1.32 -5.36
C LYS A 6 19.41 -0.38 -4.77
N ALA A 7 20.42 -0.91 -4.09
CA ALA A 7 21.52 -0.11 -3.54
C ALA A 7 22.24 0.73 -4.61
N LYS A 8 22.48 0.18 -5.80
CA LYS A 8 23.13 0.89 -6.92
C LYS A 8 22.22 1.91 -7.60
N ALA A 9 20.92 1.63 -7.67
CA ALA A 9 19.93 2.56 -8.22
C ALA A 9 19.72 3.77 -7.30
N TYR A 10 19.83 3.60 -5.98
CA TYR A 10 19.66 4.68 -4.99
C TYR A 10 20.99 5.30 -4.52
N SER A 11 22.14 4.85 -5.02
CA SER A 11 23.45 5.41 -4.64
C SER A 11 23.78 6.76 -5.29
N ASP A 12 23.09 7.13 -6.37
CA ASP A 12 23.25 8.41 -7.07
C ASP A 12 21.87 9.07 -7.24
N SER A 13 21.79 10.38 -6.97
CA SER A 13 20.55 11.16 -7.07
C SER A 13 20.02 11.27 -8.50
N LYS A 14 20.85 10.95 -9.51
CA LYS A 14 20.45 10.98 -10.93
C LYS A 14 19.48 9.87 -11.31
N SER A 15 19.64 8.66 -10.78
CA SER A 15 18.80 7.53 -11.21
C SER A 15 17.33 7.65 -10.77
N PRO A 16 17.02 8.11 -9.54
CA PRO A 16 15.65 8.40 -9.11
C PRO A 16 14.94 9.48 -9.94
N THR A 17 15.67 10.36 -10.64
CA THR A 17 15.03 11.40 -11.48
C THR A 17 14.21 10.80 -12.62
N TYR A 18 14.50 9.58 -13.05
CA TYR A 18 13.72 8.88 -14.08
C TYR A 18 12.44 8.22 -13.52
N LEU A 19 12.27 8.16 -12.19
CA LEU A 19 11.07 7.62 -11.54
C LEU A 19 9.93 8.64 -11.57
N MET A 20 9.43 8.94 -12.76
CA MET A 20 8.35 9.90 -12.98
C MET A 20 7.15 9.25 -13.67
N ALA A 21 5.94 9.65 -13.27
CA ALA A 21 4.70 9.26 -13.95
C ALA A 21 4.77 9.54 -15.47
N LYS A 22 5.33 10.68 -15.87
CA LYS A 22 5.50 11.04 -17.30
C LYS A 22 6.36 10.04 -18.07
N GLN A 23 7.41 9.51 -17.45
CA GLN A 23 8.30 8.53 -18.05
C GLN A 23 7.59 7.17 -18.15
N ALA A 24 6.95 6.73 -17.07
CA ALA A 24 6.17 5.49 -17.08
C ALA A 24 5.09 5.49 -18.17
N LEU A 25 4.40 6.62 -18.38
CA LEU A 25 3.44 6.76 -19.46
C LEU A 25 4.11 6.61 -20.85
N ALA A 26 5.28 7.21 -21.06
CA ALA A 26 6.01 7.08 -22.31
C ALA A 26 6.46 5.63 -22.56
N ASP A 27 6.92 4.94 -21.53
CA ASP A 27 7.34 3.54 -21.61
C ASP A 27 6.16 2.63 -22.01
N PHE A 28 4.96 2.85 -21.44
CA PHE A 28 3.75 2.13 -21.85
C PHE A 28 3.36 2.39 -23.31
N VAL A 29 3.54 3.63 -23.81
CA VAL A 29 3.24 3.96 -25.21
C VAL A 29 4.18 3.21 -26.16
N VAL A 30 5.48 3.21 -25.87
CA VAL A 30 6.47 2.48 -26.67
C VAL A 30 6.15 0.99 -26.65
N LEU A 31 5.95 0.42 -25.45
CA LEU A 31 5.61 -1.00 -25.28
C LEU A 31 4.37 -1.41 -26.08
N LEU A 32 3.27 -0.65 -25.98
CA LEU A 32 2.04 -0.97 -26.72
C LEU A 32 2.23 -0.86 -28.23
N THR A 33 3.00 0.12 -28.69
CA THR A 33 3.29 0.30 -30.13
C THR A 33 4.08 -0.88 -30.67
N ASP A 34 5.12 -1.31 -29.95
CA ASP A 34 5.97 -2.41 -30.36
C ASP A 34 5.25 -3.76 -30.26
N LEU A 35 4.43 -3.98 -29.23
CA LEU A 35 3.58 -5.17 -29.12
C LEU A 35 2.59 -5.26 -30.28
N LYS A 36 1.92 -4.17 -30.63
CA LYS A 36 0.96 -4.15 -31.74
C LYS A 36 1.64 -4.45 -33.08
N ARG A 37 2.85 -3.93 -33.30
CA ARG A 37 3.66 -4.25 -34.49
C ARG A 37 4.05 -5.73 -34.53
N ASN A 38 4.61 -6.22 -33.43
CA ASN A 38 5.13 -7.59 -33.35
C ASN A 38 4.01 -8.65 -33.50
N LEU A 39 2.80 -8.33 -33.02
CA LEU A 39 1.63 -9.20 -33.15
C LEU A 39 0.79 -8.95 -34.42
N SER A 40 1.25 -8.10 -35.35
CA SER A 40 0.49 -7.68 -36.55
C SER A 40 -0.92 -7.16 -36.22
N ALA A 41 -1.05 -6.48 -35.09
CA ALA A 41 -2.31 -6.04 -34.47
C ALA A 41 -2.43 -4.51 -34.43
N GLU A 42 -1.84 -3.78 -35.38
CA GLU A 42 -1.79 -2.31 -35.39
C GLU A 42 -3.18 -1.65 -35.39
N GLY A 43 -4.15 -2.26 -36.06
CA GLY A 43 -5.55 -1.80 -36.09
C GLY A 43 -6.36 -2.15 -34.83
N SER A 44 -5.85 -2.98 -33.94
CA SER A 44 -6.61 -3.47 -32.78
C SER A 44 -6.85 -2.37 -31.74
N PRO A 45 -8.09 -2.19 -31.24
CA PRO A 45 -8.38 -1.22 -30.19
C PRO A 45 -7.74 -1.63 -28.86
N VAL A 46 -7.29 -0.65 -28.09
CA VAL A 46 -6.71 -0.86 -26.74
C VAL A 46 -7.60 -0.22 -25.70
N VAL A 47 -7.94 -0.98 -24.65
CA VAL A 47 -8.64 -0.50 -23.46
C VAL A 47 -7.69 -0.60 -22.27
N LEU A 48 -7.54 0.49 -21.52
CA LEU A 48 -6.66 0.51 -20.34
C LEU A 48 -7.45 0.14 -19.08
N PHE A 49 -6.82 -0.63 -18.20
CA PHE A 49 -7.35 -1.00 -16.89
C PHE A 49 -6.37 -0.57 -15.79
N GLY A 50 -6.90 -0.12 -14.65
CA GLY A 50 -6.04 0.19 -13.50
C GLY A 50 -6.81 0.51 -12.21
N GLY A 51 -6.24 0.11 -11.08
CA GLY A 51 -6.70 0.47 -9.74
C GLY A 51 -5.67 1.30 -8.98
N SER A 52 -6.10 2.08 -8.00
CA SER A 52 -5.21 2.93 -7.18
C SER A 52 -4.35 3.85 -8.07
N TYR A 53 -3.05 4.01 -7.78
CA TYR A 53 -2.12 4.77 -8.62
C TYR A 53 -2.09 4.28 -10.07
N GLY A 54 -2.21 2.97 -10.31
CA GLY A 54 -2.32 2.40 -11.66
C GLY A 54 -3.56 2.89 -12.42
N GLY A 55 -4.66 3.12 -11.73
CA GLY A 55 -5.84 3.76 -12.31
C GLY A 55 -5.60 5.23 -12.70
N MET A 56 -4.76 5.95 -11.93
CA MET A 56 -4.42 7.35 -12.23
C MET A 56 -3.56 7.39 -13.48
N LEU A 57 -2.56 6.49 -13.57
CA LEU A 57 -1.76 6.31 -14.76
C LEU A 57 -2.62 5.97 -15.98
N ALA A 58 -3.56 5.03 -15.86
CA ALA A 58 -4.47 4.66 -16.96
C ALA A 58 -5.30 5.86 -17.45
N ALA A 59 -5.87 6.64 -16.52
CA ALA A 59 -6.60 7.86 -16.86
C ALA A 59 -5.71 8.92 -17.55
N TRP A 60 -4.53 9.20 -16.99
CA TRP A 60 -3.57 10.15 -17.56
C TRP A 60 -3.06 9.71 -18.93
N MET A 61 -2.88 8.42 -19.15
CA MET A 61 -2.47 7.86 -20.44
C MET A 61 -3.52 8.14 -21.51
N ARG A 62 -4.81 7.97 -21.22
CA ARG A 62 -5.90 8.27 -22.16
C ARG A 62 -6.01 9.76 -22.48
N LEU A 63 -5.77 10.61 -21.50
CA LEU A 63 -5.78 12.06 -21.66
C LEU A 63 -4.58 12.54 -22.50
N LYS A 64 -3.39 12.00 -22.24
CA LYS A 64 -2.15 12.46 -22.87
C LYS A 64 -1.86 11.79 -24.22
N TYR A 65 -2.25 10.53 -24.40
CA TYR A 65 -2.03 9.73 -25.60
C TYR A 65 -3.36 9.15 -26.12
N PRO A 66 -4.30 10.01 -26.55
CA PRO A 66 -5.64 9.57 -26.94
C PRO A 66 -5.66 8.65 -28.19
N HIS A 67 -4.58 8.63 -28.97
CA HIS A 67 -4.42 7.77 -30.14
C HIS A 67 -3.99 6.34 -29.79
N ILE A 68 -3.55 6.08 -28.55
CA ILE A 68 -3.06 4.76 -28.13
C ILE A 68 -4.21 3.89 -27.61
N ALA A 69 -5.15 4.46 -26.86
CA ALA A 69 -6.24 3.72 -26.25
C ALA A 69 -7.60 4.37 -26.51
N ILE A 70 -8.61 3.54 -26.80
CA ILE A 70 -9.97 3.99 -27.08
C ILE A 70 -10.72 4.40 -25.80
N GLY A 71 -10.42 3.75 -24.67
CA GLY A 71 -11.10 3.97 -23.40
C GLY A 71 -10.31 3.45 -22.19
N VAL A 72 -10.80 3.80 -21.00
CA VAL A 72 -10.20 3.41 -19.73
C VAL A 72 -11.29 2.96 -18.78
N LEU A 73 -11.06 1.84 -18.10
CA LEU A 73 -11.81 1.43 -16.94
C LEU A 73 -10.86 1.49 -15.73
N HIS A 74 -11.10 2.47 -14.85
CA HIS A 74 -10.25 2.67 -13.69
C HIS A 74 -11.05 2.74 -12.40
N HIS A 75 -10.46 2.27 -11.31
CA HIS A 75 -10.98 2.46 -9.96
C HIS A 75 -10.06 3.40 -9.17
N GLN A 76 -10.61 4.51 -8.70
CA GLN A 76 -9.92 5.49 -7.86
C GLN A 76 -10.57 5.53 -6.48
N LEU A 77 -9.76 5.38 -5.43
CA LEU A 77 -10.13 5.87 -4.11
C LEU A 77 -9.85 7.37 -4.12
N ARG A 78 -10.91 8.19 -4.06
CA ARG A 78 -10.77 9.64 -4.04
C ARG A 78 -10.33 10.06 -2.63
N SER A 79 -9.02 10.16 -2.40
CA SER A 79 -8.49 10.74 -1.16
C SER A 79 -8.78 12.25 -1.15
N TYR A 80 -9.84 12.65 -0.46
CA TYR A 80 -9.95 14.02 0.02
C TYR A 80 -8.81 14.27 1.02
N SER A 81 -8.19 15.44 0.95
CA SER A 81 -7.03 15.89 1.74
C SER A 81 -7.01 15.32 3.17
N LEU A 82 -6.06 14.42 3.44
CA LEU A 82 -5.77 13.84 4.75
C LEU A 82 -5.12 14.89 5.68
N ARG A 83 -5.90 15.87 6.15
CA ARG A 83 -5.44 16.88 7.12
C ARG A 83 -6.21 16.89 8.45
N THR A 84 -7.15 15.98 8.69
CA THR A 84 -8.11 16.13 9.80
C THR A 84 -8.11 15.00 10.84
N LEU A 85 -7.16 14.07 10.83
CA LEU A 85 -7.16 12.93 11.79
C LEU A 85 -5.86 12.84 12.58
N PHE A 86 -5.46 13.92 13.25
CA PHE A 86 -4.21 13.97 14.01
C PHE A 86 -4.38 14.65 15.37
N LEU A 87 -5.36 14.23 16.17
CA LEU A 87 -5.41 14.55 17.60
C LEU A 87 -6.07 13.40 18.34
N LEU A 88 -5.53 13.09 19.53
CA LEU A 88 -5.83 11.97 20.42
C LEU A 88 -4.96 10.74 20.12
N LEU A 89 -3.79 10.68 20.76
CA LEU A 89 -3.20 9.46 21.34
C LEU A 89 -1.88 9.83 22.01
N TYR A 90 -1.97 10.32 23.25
CA TYR A 90 -0.82 10.60 24.11
C TYR A 90 -1.07 9.93 25.46
N SER A 91 -0.66 8.65 25.59
CA SER A 91 -0.15 8.08 26.85
C SER A 91 0.18 6.59 26.71
N MET A 92 1.34 6.21 27.26
CA MET A 92 1.74 4.87 27.73
C MET A 92 2.46 3.92 26.77
N ILE A 93 3.59 4.37 26.23
CA ILE A 93 4.55 3.47 25.59
C ILE A 93 5.32 2.68 26.67
N SER A 94 5.03 1.39 26.80
CA SER A 94 5.93 0.38 27.38
C SER A 94 5.47 -1.10 27.24
N TYR A 95 4.43 -1.41 26.45
CA TYR A 95 3.81 -2.76 26.50
C TYR A 95 3.71 -3.53 25.17
N LEU A 96 4.26 -3.03 24.06
CA LEU A 96 4.28 -3.81 22.82
C LEU A 96 5.62 -4.55 22.66
N MET A 97 5.54 -5.86 22.36
CA MET A 97 6.67 -6.69 21.93
C MET A 97 7.12 -6.26 20.54
N ILE A 98 7.95 -5.23 20.54
CA ILE A 98 8.54 -4.58 19.37
C ILE A 98 9.98 -5.06 19.26
N LEU A 99 10.39 -5.52 18.07
CA LEU A 99 11.79 -5.75 17.74
C LEU A 99 12.47 -4.40 17.53
N GLY A 100 12.97 -3.82 18.61
CA GLY A 100 13.72 -2.57 18.59
C GLY A 100 13.37 -1.65 19.76
N THR A 101 14.21 -0.65 20.02
CA THR A 101 13.84 0.44 20.91
C THR A 101 12.90 1.38 20.16
N LEU A 102 11.70 1.61 20.69
CA LEU A 102 10.86 2.72 20.23
C LEU A 102 11.65 4.01 20.38
N LYS A 103 12.01 4.65 19.26
CA LYS A 103 12.75 5.91 19.29
C LYS A 103 11.81 7.04 19.65
N THR A 104 10.58 7.01 19.14
CA THR A 104 9.54 8.00 19.45
C THR A 104 8.13 7.38 19.54
N SER A 105 7.20 8.14 20.11
CA SER A 105 5.77 7.81 20.06
C SER A 105 5.14 7.98 18.67
N GLY A 106 5.77 8.78 17.80
CA GLY A 106 5.35 8.93 16.40
C GLY A 106 5.47 7.61 15.65
N ASP A 107 6.60 6.92 15.80
CA ASP A 107 6.87 5.65 15.10
C ASP A 107 5.77 4.60 15.36
N LEU A 108 5.31 4.50 16.60
CA LEU A 108 4.22 3.59 16.96
C LEU A 108 2.87 4.05 16.40
N SER A 109 2.59 5.35 16.45
CA SER A 109 1.36 5.93 15.90
C SER A 109 1.27 5.71 14.39
N ASP A 110 2.37 5.91 13.67
CA ASP A 110 2.43 5.78 12.22
C ASP A 110 2.33 4.31 11.80
N TRP A 111 2.95 3.41 12.57
CA TRP A 111 2.82 1.96 12.38
C TRP A 111 1.38 1.48 12.57
N LEU A 112 0.73 1.88 13.67
CA LEU A 112 -0.69 1.57 13.91
C LEU A 112 -1.59 2.16 12.81
N SER A 113 -1.35 3.41 12.44
CA SER A 113 -2.13 4.12 11.41
C SER A 113 -2.00 3.43 10.05
N SER A 114 -0.81 2.94 9.72
CA SER A 114 -0.56 2.17 8.51
C SER A 114 -1.41 0.89 8.49
N ALA A 115 -1.40 0.14 9.59
CA ALA A 115 -2.18 -1.09 9.72
C ALA A 115 -3.67 -0.86 9.46
N TYR A 116 -4.27 0.10 10.16
CA TYR A 116 -5.70 0.41 10.00
C TYR A 116 -6.02 0.98 8.62
N SER A 117 -5.12 1.77 8.03
CA SER A 117 -5.30 2.29 6.67
C SER A 117 -5.32 1.16 5.65
N TYR A 118 -4.39 0.21 5.73
CA TYR A 118 -4.35 -0.93 4.83
C TYR A 118 -5.53 -1.87 5.05
N LEU A 119 -5.89 -2.18 6.30
CA LEU A 119 -7.08 -2.98 6.63
C LEU A 119 -8.36 -2.35 6.04
N ALA A 120 -8.52 -1.03 6.14
CA ALA A 120 -9.66 -0.32 5.57
C ALA A 120 -9.68 -0.37 4.03
N MET A 121 -8.52 -0.41 3.37
CA MET A 121 -8.42 -0.58 1.92
C MET A 121 -8.80 -2.00 1.45
N VAL A 122 -8.70 -3.00 2.34
CA VAL A 122 -8.88 -4.43 2.00
C VAL A 122 -9.96 -5.11 2.82
N ASP A 123 -10.95 -4.38 3.33
CA ASP A 123 -12.07 -4.93 4.11
C ASP A 123 -13.10 -5.65 3.23
N TYR A 124 -12.68 -6.73 2.58
CA TYR A 124 -13.51 -7.52 1.69
C TYR A 124 -14.18 -8.68 2.42
N PRO A 125 -15.36 -9.14 1.99
CA PRO A 125 -16.08 -10.25 2.61
C PRO A 125 -15.46 -11.64 2.35
N LEU A 126 -14.27 -11.70 1.75
CA LEU A 126 -13.56 -12.91 1.38
C LEU A 126 -12.12 -12.85 1.89
N PRO A 127 -11.49 -13.99 2.21
CA PRO A 127 -10.06 -14.03 2.50
C PRO A 127 -9.25 -13.58 1.29
N LEU A 128 -8.09 -12.97 1.54
CA LEU A 128 -7.24 -12.42 0.48
C LEU A 128 -5.76 -12.49 0.83
N GLU A 129 -4.93 -12.49 -0.21
CA GLU A 129 -3.46 -12.50 -0.11
C GLU A 129 -2.83 -11.33 -0.87
N PHE A 130 -3.59 -10.24 -1.11
CA PHE A 130 -3.13 -9.13 -1.95
C PHE A 130 -2.02 -8.30 -1.29
N LEU A 131 -2.27 -7.73 -0.11
CA LEU A 131 -1.24 -7.04 0.67
C LEU A 131 -0.57 -8.02 1.62
N ARG A 132 -1.37 -8.74 2.40
CA ARG A 132 -0.97 -9.84 3.28
C ARG A 132 -2.08 -10.88 3.34
N PRO A 133 -1.80 -12.10 3.83
CA PRO A 133 -2.83 -13.07 4.15
C PRO A 133 -3.76 -12.50 5.21
N LEU A 134 -5.03 -12.31 4.86
CA LEU A 134 -6.05 -11.73 5.74
C LEU A 134 -7.35 -12.55 5.68
N PRO A 135 -8.09 -12.61 6.80
CA PRO A 135 -9.39 -13.26 6.85
C PRO A 135 -10.45 -12.44 6.10
N ALA A 136 -11.63 -13.04 5.91
CA ALA A 136 -12.80 -12.33 5.43
C ALA A 136 -13.29 -11.28 6.45
N ASN A 137 -13.63 -10.08 5.99
CA ASN A 137 -14.05 -8.93 6.80
C ASN A 137 -13.02 -8.60 7.90
N PRO A 138 -11.76 -8.31 7.53
CA PRO A 138 -10.67 -8.16 8.48
C PRO A 138 -10.91 -7.04 9.51
N ILE A 139 -11.66 -5.99 9.20
CA ILE A 139 -12.01 -4.95 10.20
C ILE A 139 -12.91 -5.52 11.29
N LYS A 140 -13.88 -6.38 10.92
CA LYS A 140 -14.75 -7.05 11.88
C LYS A 140 -13.94 -7.98 12.80
N GLU A 141 -12.96 -8.68 12.26
CA GLU A 141 -12.07 -9.56 13.03
C GLU A 141 -11.21 -8.76 14.02
N VAL A 142 -10.65 -7.63 13.59
CA VAL A 142 -9.90 -6.71 14.45
C VAL A 142 -10.75 -6.23 15.63
N CYS A 143 -11.97 -5.76 15.36
CA CYS A 143 -12.90 -5.34 16.41
C CYS A 143 -13.26 -6.51 17.34
N GLY A 144 -13.50 -7.70 16.79
CA GLY A 144 -13.77 -8.91 17.58
C GLY A 144 -12.63 -9.27 18.54
N ASN A 145 -11.38 -9.13 18.10
CA ASN A 145 -10.21 -9.40 18.93
C ASN A 145 -9.98 -8.35 20.02
N ILE A 146 -10.34 -7.09 19.76
CA ILE A 146 -10.30 -5.99 20.75
C ILE A 146 -11.38 -6.20 21.82
N ASP A 147 -12.60 -6.49 21.39
CA ASP A 147 -13.78 -6.57 22.26
C ASP A 147 -13.80 -7.85 23.11
N SER A 148 -13.23 -8.95 22.61
CA SER A 148 -13.15 -10.23 23.31
C SER A 148 -12.16 -10.25 24.49
N GLN A 149 -11.31 -9.23 24.64
CA GLN A 149 -10.34 -9.19 25.75
C GLN A 149 -11.03 -9.04 27.12
N PRO A 150 -10.49 -9.68 28.19
CA PRO A 150 -11.05 -9.61 29.54
C PRO A 150 -11.25 -8.19 30.08
N LYS A 151 -12.31 -7.99 30.86
CA LYS A 151 -12.52 -6.71 31.57
C LYS A 151 -11.35 -6.46 32.52
N GLY A 152 -10.65 -5.34 32.33
CA GLY A 152 -9.42 -4.99 33.07
C GLY A 152 -8.14 -5.05 32.23
N THR A 153 -8.16 -5.68 31.05
CA THR A 153 -7.04 -5.62 30.07
C THR A 153 -6.81 -4.19 29.61
N GLY A 154 -5.53 -3.77 29.58
CA GLY A 154 -5.12 -2.43 29.20
C GLY A 154 -5.47 -2.10 27.74
N THR A 155 -5.70 -0.83 27.44
CA THR A 155 -6.08 -0.37 26.09
C THR A 155 -5.07 -0.82 25.02
N LEU A 156 -3.78 -0.79 25.33
CA LEU A 156 -2.73 -1.15 24.36
C LEU A 156 -2.66 -2.65 24.10
N GLU A 157 -2.91 -3.48 25.11
CA GLU A 157 -2.99 -4.94 24.96
C GLU A 157 -4.19 -5.32 24.06
N ARG A 158 -5.31 -4.60 24.21
CA ARG A 158 -6.47 -4.73 23.32
C ARG A 158 -6.13 -4.34 21.89
N ILE A 159 -5.49 -3.18 21.71
CA ILE A 159 -5.05 -2.71 20.38
C ILE A 159 -4.07 -3.70 19.76
N TYR A 160 -3.13 -4.24 20.53
CA TYR A 160 -2.19 -5.26 20.09
C TYR A 160 -2.93 -6.51 19.57
N ALA A 161 -3.91 -7.02 20.32
CA ALA A 161 -4.72 -8.17 19.90
C ALA A 161 -5.46 -7.93 18.58
N GLY A 162 -5.99 -6.72 18.37
CA GLY A 162 -6.63 -6.33 17.12
C GLY A 162 -5.64 -6.24 15.95
N VAL A 163 -4.55 -5.50 16.14
CA VAL A 163 -3.54 -5.23 15.11
C VAL A 163 -2.77 -6.50 14.71
N ASN A 164 -2.75 -7.52 15.58
CA ASN A 164 -2.22 -8.85 15.26
C ASN A 164 -2.92 -9.49 14.06
N VAL A 165 -4.20 -9.17 13.79
CA VAL A 165 -4.90 -9.62 12.57
C VAL A 165 -4.24 -9.09 11.30
N TYR A 166 -3.63 -7.91 11.33
CA TYR A 166 -2.94 -7.39 10.15
C TYR A 166 -1.50 -7.92 10.06
N TYR A 167 -0.74 -7.90 11.16
CA TYR A 167 0.70 -8.21 11.14
C TYR A 167 1.06 -9.67 11.35
N ASN A 168 0.20 -10.47 11.94
CA ASN A 168 0.51 -11.84 12.28
C ASN A 168 -0.71 -12.76 12.20
N TYR A 169 -1.57 -12.59 11.20
CA TYR A 169 -2.74 -13.47 11.02
C TYR A 169 -2.36 -14.94 10.88
N THR A 170 -1.21 -15.23 10.29
CA THR A 170 -0.71 -16.59 10.07
C THR A 170 0.12 -17.15 11.22
N ASP A 171 0.32 -16.38 12.31
CA ASP A 171 1.17 -16.72 13.46
C ASP A 171 2.62 -17.13 13.08
N ILE A 172 3.20 -16.48 12.06
CA ILE A 172 4.56 -16.78 11.57
C ILE A 172 5.61 -15.86 12.20
N VAL A 173 5.20 -14.70 12.69
CA VAL A 173 6.10 -13.64 13.15
C VAL A 173 6.12 -13.60 14.67
N ASP A 174 7.30 -13.84 15.27
CA ASP A 174 7.45 -13.82 16.73
C ASP A 174 7.49 -12.40 17.32
N CYS A 175 7.89 -11.38 16.53
CA CYS A 175 7.98 -9.98 16.96
C CYS A 175 7.87 -9.00 15.78
N PHE A 176 7.38 -7.78 16.03
CA PHE A 176 7.19 -6.77 14.99
C PHE A 176 8.37 -5.80 14.85
N ASP A 177 8.95 -5.71 13.65
CA ASP A 177 9.85 -4.62 13.28
C ASP A 177 9.02 -3.44 12.74
N LEU A 178 9.05 -2.28 13.41
CA LEU A 178 8.30 -1.10 12.96
C LEU A 178 8.94 -0.43 11.73
N ASN A 179 10.20 -0.74 11.43
CA ASN A 179 10.85 -0.24 10.22
C ASN A 179 10.65 -1.18 9.03
N ASP A 180 9.94 -2.29 9.22
CA ASP A 180 9.64 -3.20 8.14
C ASP A 180 8.71 -2.51 7.15
N ASP A 181 9.19 -2.39 5.92
CA ASP A 181 8.44 -1.89 4.77
C ASP A 181 8.24 -3.05 3.78
N PRO A 182 7.41 -4.04 4.13
CA PRO A 182 7.25 -5.25 3.33
C PRO A 182 6.59 -4.94 1.97
N HIS A 183 5.97 -3.78 1.84
CA HIS A 183 5.29 -3.32 0.64
C HIS A 183 6.15 -2.33 -0.19
N GLY A 184 7.33 -1.93 0.29
CA GLY A 184 8.23 -1.03 -0.43
C GLY A 184 7.67 0.38 -0.62
N MET A 185 6.84 0.84 0.33
CA MET A 185 6.14 2.12 0.32
C MET A 185 6.99 3.29 0.86
N GLY A 186 8.20 3.03 1.37
CA GLY A 186 9.12 4.08 1.79
C GLY A 186 9.49 5.02 0.64
N GLY A 187 9.28 6.33 0.82
CA GLY A 187 9.49 7.36 -0.20
C GLY A 187 8.24 7.81 -0.96
N TRP A 188 7.05 7.39 -0.52
CA TRP A 188 5.73 7.85 -1.02
C TRP A 188 4.97 8.78 -0.05
N ASP A 189 5.65 9.15 1.04
CA ASP A 189 5.25 10.10 2.09
C ASP A 189 5.36 11.58 1.69
#